data_AF-A0A453GUY5-F1
#
_entry.id   AF-A0A453GUY5-F1
#
_cell.length_a   1.000
_cell.length_b   1.000
_cell.length_c   1.000
_cell.angle_alpha   90.00
_cell.angle_beta   90.00
_cell.angle_gamma   90.00
#
_symmetry.space_group_name_H-M   'P 1'
#
loop_
_entity.id
_entity.type
_entity.pdbx_description
1 polymer ?
#
loop_
_entity_poly.entity_id
_entity_poly.type
_entity_poly.pdbx_seq_one_letter_code
_entity_poly.pdbx_strand_id
1 'polypeptide(L)'
;VLTKKKPLALGGYFPRESRSPPSSLPPPPRNSRLNSMATEAQAQWVLTATGRSPTNIAVIKYWGKRDEALILPVNDSISVTLDPDHLSATTTVAASPAFPSDRMWLNG
;
A
#
# COMPACT_ATOMS: atom_id res chain seq x y z
N VAL A 1 -1.17 18.75 -14.33
CA VAL A 1 -0.61 19.90 -13.58
C VAL A 1 0.45 19.37 -12.63
N LEU A 2 1.73 19.68 -12.87
CA LEU A 2 2.85 19.22 -12.04
C LEU A 2 2.83 19.90 -10.67
N THR A 3 3.00 19.13 -9.60
CA THR A 3 3.59 19.65 -8.36
C THR A 3 4.74 18.75 -7.93
N LYS A 4 5.95 19.17 -8.28
CA LYS A 4 7.21 18.67 -7.72
C LYS A 4 7.31 19.22 -6.29
N LYS A 5 7.37 18.36 -5.26
CA LYS A 5 7.83 18.78 -3.93
C LYS A 5 8.59 17.65 -3.23
N LYS A 6 9.90 17.86 -3.14
CA LYS A 6 10.88 17.33 -2.17
C LYS A 6 11.96 18.43 -2.08
N PRO A 7 12.72 18.60 -0.98
CA PRO A 7 13.34 17.49 -0.23
C PRO A 7 13.55 17.71 1.30
N LEU A 8 14.15 16.69 1.95
CA LEU A 8 14.92 16.69 3.23
C LEU A 8 14.12 16.94 4.53
N ALA A 9 14.39 16.34 5.70
CA ALA A 9 15.48 15.53 6.23
C ALA A 9 15.00 14.78 7.50
N LEU A 10 15.73 13.71 7.83
CA LEU A 10 16.05 13.14 9.16
C LEU A 10 14.98 13.07 10.28
N GLY A 11 14.86 11.86 10.82
CA GLY A 11 14.88 11.62 12.27
C GLY A 11 13.63 12.01 13.06
N GLY A 12 12.84 11.01 13.46
CA GLY A 12 11.80 11.23 14.46
C GLY A 12 11.19 9.91 14.92
N TYR A 13 11.50 9.53 16.15
CA TYR A 13 10.73 8.58 16.95
C TYR A 13 9.23 8.86 16.78
N PHE A 14 8.45 7.83 16.46
CA PHE A 14 6.98 7.92 16.46
C PHE A 14 6.46 7.70 17.88
N PRO A 15 5.78 8.68 18.52
CA PRO A 15 5.00 8.41 19.71
C PRO A 15 3.75 7.63 19.27
N ARG A 16 3.54 6.45 19.84
CA ARG A 16 2.30 5.69 19.68
C ARG A 16 1.21 6.42 20.48
N GLU A 17 0.54 7.38 19.87
CA GLU A 17 -0.65 8.00 20.47
C GLU A 17 -1.76 6.94 20.57
N SER A 18 -1.90 6.36 21.76
CA SER A 18 -3.06 5.53 22.13
C SER A 18 -4.24 6.45 22.40
N ARG A 19 -4.94 6.91 21.36
CA ARG A 19 -6.25 7.55 21.55
C ARG A 19 -7.32 6.46 21.53
N SER A 20 -7.73 6.05 22.72
CA SER A 20 -8.97 5.28 22.92
C SER A 20 -10.17 6.10 22.42
N PRO A 21 -11.19 5.50 21.79
CA PRO A 21 -12.38 6.23 21.37
C PRO A 21 -13.22 6.66 22.59
N PRO A 22 -13.96 7.78 22.53
CA PRO A 22 -14.76 8.26 23.65
C PRO A 22 -15.91 7.30 23.96
N SER A 23 -15.96 6.83 25.20
CA SER A 23 -16.98 5.94 25.75
C SER A 23 -18.21 6.73 26.20
N SER A 24 -19.05 7.17 25.26
CA SER A 24 -20.52 7.29 25.36
C SER A 24 -21.05 8.31 24.35
N LEU A 25 -21.66 7.82 23.29
CA LEU A 25 -22.56 8.62 22.46
C LEU A 25 -23.98 8.54 23.06
N PRO A 26 -24.77 9.62 23.06
CA PRO A 26 -26.16 9.56 23.51
C PRO A 26 -26.98 8.66 22.56
N PRO A 27 -28.01 7.93 23.06
CA PRO A 27 -28.82 7.07 22.21
C PRO A 27 -29.61 7.89 21.19
N PRO A 28 -29.71 7.44 19.92
CA PRO A 28 -30.40 8.19 18.88
C PRO A 28 -31.92 8.23 19.11
N PRO A 29 -32.62 9.29 18.66
CA PRO A 29 -34.07 9.37 18.73
C PRO A 29 -34.71 8.29 17.84
N ARG A 30 -35.68 7.58 18.42
CA ARG A 30 -36.33 6.40 17.83
C ARG A 30 -37.34 6.81 16.75
N ASN A 31 -36.86 7.11 15.55
CA ASN A 31 -37.70 7.38 14.39
C ASN A 31 -37.52 6.25 13.35
N SER A 32 -38.52 5.38 13.22
CA SER A 32 -38.56 4.20 12.36
C SER A 32 -38.58 4.48 10.83
N ARG A 33 -38.32 5.72 10.40
CA ARG A 33 -38.28 6.14 8.98
C ARG A 33 -36.95 6.76 8.52
N LEU A 34 -35.91 6.76 9.36
CA LEU A 34 -34.57 7.27 9.00
C LEU A 34 -33.53 6.17 8.76
N ASN A 35 -33.93 4.90 8.77
CA ASN A 35 -33.00 3.77 8.68
C ASN A 35 -32.53 3.44 7.25
N SER A 36 -32.90 4.20 6.23
CA SER A 36 -32.43 3.97 4.84
C SER A 36 -31.28 4.88 4.40
N MET A 37 -30.99 5.98 5.11
CA MET A 37 -29.87 6.88 4.77
C MET A 37 -28.69 6.80 5.75
N ALA A 38 -28.85 6.13 6.89
CA ALA A 38 -27.81 6.00 7.91
C ALA A 38 -26.88 4.79 7.69
N THR A 39 -26.90 4.17 6.51
CA THR A 39 -26.07 3.00 6.18
C THR A 39 -24.84 3.35 5.35
N GLU A 40 -24.71 4.59 4.84
CA GLU A 40 -23.65 4.97 3.88
C GLU A 40 -22.53 5.84 4.48
N ALA A 41 -22.51 6.08 5.80
CA ALA A 41 -21.42 6.78 6.47
C ALA A 41 -20.37 5.82 7.08
N GLN A 42 -20.14 4.68 6.43
CA GLN A 42 -19.30 3.61 6.97
C GLN A 42 -17.83 3.80 6.56
N ALA A 43 -17.07 4.38 7.49
CA ALA A 43 -15.61 4.37 7.61
C ALA A 43 -14.80 4.95 6.44
N GLN A 44 -14.66 6.28 6.44
CA GLN A 44 -13.82 7.08 5.55
C GLN A 44 -12.33 7.07 5.98
N TRP A 45 -11.68 5.91 6.07
CA TRP A 45 -10.23 5.86 6.27
C TRP A 45 -9.52 5.47 4.98
N VAL A 46 -8.29 5.94 4.84
CA VAL A 46 -7.37 5.52 3.78
C VAL A 46 -6.08 5.12 4.45
N LEU A 47 -5.74 3.84 4.37
CA LEU A 47 -4.46 3.32 4.82
C LEU A 47 -3.51 3.33 3.65
N THR A 48 -2.35 3.98 3.80
CA THR A 48 -1.35 4.09 2.74
C THR A 48 -0.01 3.58 3.25
N ALA A 49 0.66 2.77 2.43
CA ALA A 49 2.03 2.33 2.66
C ALA A 49 2.86 2.52 1.39
N THR A 50 4.09 3.01 1.55
CA THR A 50 5.03 3.20 0.44
C THR A 50 6.28 2.36 0.69
N GLY A 51 6.65 1.55 -0.29
CA GLY A 51 7.85 0.73 -0.29
C GLY A 51 8.76 1.08 -1.46
N ARG A 52 10.08 0.94 -1.26
CA ARG A 52 11.11 1.04 -2.30
C ARG A 52 11.76 -0.32 -2.46
N SER A 53 11.82 -0.83 -3.68
CA SER A 53 12.44 -2.13 -4.00
C SER A 53 13.63 -1.92 -4.94
N PRO A 54 14.83 -2.45 -4.62
CA PRO A 54 15.99 -2.40 -5.51
C PRO A 54 15.83 -3.38 -6.69
N THR A 55 16.57 -3.11 -7.76
CA THR A 55 16.69 -4.05 -8.90
C THR A 55 17.83 -5.05 -8.65
N ASN A 56 17.78 -6.23 -9.26
CA ASN A 56 18.87 -7.21 -9.22
C ASN A 56 19.37 -7.57 -10.63
N ILE A 57 20.61 -8.06 -10.72
CA ILE A 57 21.19 -8.64 -11.94
C ILE A 57 21.69 -10.06 -11.64
N ALA A 58 21.18 -11.05 -12.38
CA ALA A 58 21.55 -12.44 -12.23
C ALA A 58 22.98 -12.73 -12.71
N VAL A 59 23.80 -13.31 -11.84
CA VAL A 59 25.14 -13.86 -12.17
C VAL A 59 25.06 -15.34 -12.55
N ILE A 60 24.15 -16.10 -11.91
CA ILE A 60 23.67 -17.41 -12.39
C ILE A 60 22.23 -17.21 -12.85
N LYS A 61 21.94 -17.59 -14.10
CA LYS A 61 20.72 -17.19 -14.79
C LYS A 61 19.51 -18.04 -14.37
N TYR A 62 18.38 -17.37 -14.13
CA TYR A 62 17.06 -17.97 -14.16
C TYR A 62 16.63 -18.09 -15.63
N TRP A 63 16.57 -19.30 -16.18
CA TRP A 63 16.14 -19.50 -17.57
C TRP A 63 15.46 -20.86 -17.77
N GLY A 64 14.19 -20.82 -18.17
CA GLY A 64 13.34 -22.00 -18.30
C GLY A 64 12.46 -22.25 -17.07
N LYS A 65 11.23 -22.68 -17.31
CA LYS A 65 10.25 -23.02 -16.27
C LYS A 65 9.88 -24.49 -16.41
N ARG A 66 9.88 -25.21 -15.28
CA ARG A 66 9.32 -26.58 -15.24
C ARG A 66 7.80 -26.57 -15.07
N ASP A 67 7.29 -25.50 -14.46
CA ASP A 67 5.86 -25.26 -14.25
C ASP A 67 5.59 -23.77 -14.48
N GLU A 68 4.76 -23.46 -15.47
CA GLU A 68 4.46 -22.09 -15.87
C GLU A 68 3.43 -21.40 -14.98
N ALA A 69 2.49 -22.15 -14.41
CA ALA A 69 1.42 -21.62 -13.58
C ALA A 69 1.94 -21.17 -12.22
N LEU A 70 2.84 -21.98 -11.64
CA LEU A 70 3.52 -21.66 -10.38
C LEU A 70 4.84 -20.90 -10.56
N ILE A 71 5.32 -20.74 -11.81
CA ILE A 71 6.58 -20.05 -12.15
C ILE A 71 7.81 -20.75 -11.52
N LEU A 72 7.81 -22.09 -11.48
CA LEU A 72 8.91 -22.86 -10.87
C LEU A 72 10.09 -22.99 -11.85
N PRO A 73 11.32 -22.62 -11.46
CA PRO A 73 12.49 -22.75 -12.31
C PRO A 73 12.90 -24.21 -12.55
N VAL A 74 13.62 -24.43 -13.64
CA VAL A 74 14.36 -25.68 -13.88
C VAL A 74 15.69 -25.74 -13.13
N ASN A 75 16.27 -24.58 -12.77
CA ASN A 75 17.55 -24.46 -12.07
C ASN A 75 17.55 -23.29 -11.09
N ASP A 76 18.41 -23.38 -10.07
CA ASP A 76 18.64 -22.27 -9.14
C ASP A 76 19.32 -21.09 -9.86
N SER A 77 19.13 -19.89 -9.31
CA SER A 77 19.73 -18.65 -9.80
C SER A 77 20.35 -17.85 -8.65
N ILE A 78 21.39 -17.07 -8.93
CA ILE A 78 22.04 -16.19 -7.98
C ILE A 78 22.14 -14.81 -8.63
N SER A 79 21.81 -13.76 -7.89
CA SER A 79 21.82 -12.38 -8.38
C SER A 79 22.48 -11.43 -7.39
N VAL A 80 23.01 -10.32 -7.91
CA VAL A 80 23.49 -9.20 -7.11
C VAL A 80 22.42 -8.12 -7.08
N THR A 81 22.10 -7.63 -5.89
CA THR A 81 21.18 -6.49 -5.69
C THR A 81 21.92 -5.18 -5.96
N LEU A 82 21.34 -4.31 -6.78
CA LEU A 82 21.89 -2.99 -7.10
C LEU A 82 21.53 -1.97 -6.03
N ASP A 83 22.33 -0.90 -5.96
CA ASP A 83 22.07 0.21 -5.04
C ASP A 83 20.72 0.87 -5.37
N PRO A 84 19.77 0.91 -4.40
CA PRO A 84 18.46 1.52 -4.63
C PRO A 84 18.54 3.00 -4.99
N ASP A 85 19.59 3.73 -4.59
CA ASP A 85 19.74 5.16 -4.88
C ASP A 85 19.91 5.46 -6.36
N HIS A 86 20.40 4.50 -7.13
CA HIS A 86 20.58 4.61 -8.58
C HIS A 86 19.40 3.99 -9.32
N LEU A 87 19.01 2.76 -8.96
CA LEU A 87 17.96 2.00 -9.66
C LEU A 87 17.02 1.32 -8.67
N SER A 88 15.79 1.80 -8.62
CA SER A 88 14.73 1.23 -7.76
C SER A 88 13.34 1.52 -8.30
N ALA A 89 12.39 0.69 -7.89
CA ALA A 89 10.97 0.94 -8.05
C ALA A 89 10.38 1.43 -6.72
N THR A 90 9.67 2.55 -6.74
CA THR A 90 8.90 3.04 -5.58
C THR A 90 7.42 2.77 -5.84
N THR A 91 6.78 2.05 -4.93
CA THR A 91 5.36 1.68 -5.04
C THR A 91 4.61 2.15 -3.81
N THR A 92 3.46 2.78 -4.02
CA THR A 92 2.54 3.17 -2.95
C THR A 92 1.25 2.39 -3.12
N VAL A 93 0.84 1.73 -2.04
CA VAL A 93 -0.43 1.00 -1.96
C VAL A 93 -1.34 1.76 -1.02
N ALA A 94 -2.60 1.95 -1.43
CA ALA A 94 -3.63 2.56 -0.61
C ALA A 94 -4.86 1.65 -0.56
N ALA A 95 -5.43 1.47 0.64
CA ALA A 95 -6.65 0.71 0.87
C ALA A 95 -7.69 1.58 1.58
N SER A 96 -8.95 1.48 1.18
CA SER A 96 -10.06 2.21 1.78
C SER A 96 -11.37 1.47 1.51
N PRO A 97 -12.32 1.44 2.47
CA PRO A 97 -13.68 0.96 2.22
C PRO A 97 -14.40 1.73 1.09
N ALA A 98 -13.96 2.95 0.79
CA ALA A 98 -14.54 3.78 -0.26
C ALA A 98 -14.04 3.44 -1.69
N PHE A 99 -13.08 2.52 -1.85
CA PHE A 99 -12.58 2.14 -3.18
C PHE A 99 -13.44 1.01 -3.76
N PRO A 100 -14.14 1.25 -4.90
CA PRO A 100 -15.07 0.26 -5.45
C PRO A 100 -14.36 -0.90 -6.18
N SER A 101 -13.09 -0.72 -6.58
CA SER A 101 -12.30 -1.71 -7.29
C SER A 101 -10.80 -1.42 -7.17
N ASP A 102 -9.98 -2.44 -7.45
CA ASP A 102 -8.55 -2.29 -7.58
C ASP A 102 -8.18 -1.48 -8.82
N ARG A 103 -7.15 -0.62 -8.69
CA ARG A 103 -6.63 0.21 -9.76
C ARG A 103 -5.11 0.32 -9.62
N MET A 104 -4.42 0.37 -10.76
CA MET A 104 -2.97 0.49 -10.83
C MET A 104 -2.58 1.60 -11.79
N TRP A 105 -1.56 2.36 -11.43
CA TRP A 105 -0.90 3.36 -12.27
C TRP A 105 0.57 3.03 -12.33
N LEU A 106 1.18 3.17 -13.51
CA LEU A 106 2.59 2.91 -13.73
C LEU A 106 3.17 4.06 -14.54
N ASN A 107 3.99 4.88 -13.89
CA ASN A 107 4.60 6.08 -14.46
C ASN A 107 3.62 7.15 -14.97
N GLY A 108 2.44 7.23 -14.34
CA GLY A 108 1.34 8.13 -14.72
C GLY A 108 0.14 7.35 -15.20
#